data_AF-A0A183H4X3-F1
#
_entry.id   AF-A0A183H4X3-F1
#
_cell.length_a   1.000
_cell.length_b   1.000
_cell.length_c   1.000
_cell.angle_alpha   90.00
_cell.angle_beta   90.00
_cell.angle_gamma   90.00
#
_symmetry.space_group_name_H-M   'P 1'
#
loop_
_entity.id
_entity.type
_entity.pdbx_description
1 polymer ?
#
loop_
_entity_poly.entity_id
_entity_poly.type
_entity_poly.pdbx_seq_one_letter_code
_entity_poly.pdbx_strand_id
1 'polypeptide(L)'
;MSSSGVADCSRAARLVLKDVVNGKVKWVAAPPNIDQKEFDKLTYNILDEANSMKPKPNTGIMQQLEKRHLLQDMKKSDKLLDEQFFLGSSSQVHVRSLRSIPNFAPSQGEETLLSKKHFNKNKREKLRRIFVD
;
A
#
# COMPACT_ATOMS: atom_id res chain seq x y z
N MET A 1 -9.59 -3.82 4.99
CA MET A 1 -8.77 -4.93 4.44
C MET A 1 -8.38 -5.82 5.61
N SER A 2 -8.37 -7.12 5.39
CA SER A 2 -7.83 -8.07 6.38
C SER A 2 -6.31 -7.90 6.49
N SER A 3 -5.73 -8.34 7.62
CA SER A 3 -4.27 -8.38 7.83
C SER A 3 -3.53 -9.17 6.74
N SER A 4 -4.23 -10.10 6.08
CA SER A 4 -3.72 -10.93 4.99
C SER A 4 -3.79 -10.26 3.61
N GLY A 5 -4.19 -8.99 3.52
CA GLY A 5 -4.36 -8.28 2.24
C GLY A 5 -5.63 -8.62 1.47
N VAL A 6 -6.45 -9.55 1.98
CA VAL A 6 -7.73 -9.93 1.37
C VAL A 6 -8.73 -8.77 1.44
N ALA A 7 -9.42 -8.52 0.33
CA ALA A 7 -10.49 -7.54 0.25
C ALA A 7 -11.62 -7.93 1.21
N ASP A 8 -12.04 -6.97 2.04
CA ASP A 8 -13.08 -7.19 3.03
C ASP A 8 -14.43 -6.79 2.43
N CYS A 9 -15.08 -7.74 1.76
CA CYS A 9 -16.36 -7.55 1.08
C CYS A 9 -17.47 -7.10 2.05
N SER A 10 -17.45 -7.63 3.29
CA SER A 10 -18.45 -7.30 4.31
C SER A 10 -18.38 -5.82 4.71
N ARG A 11 -17.16 -5.32 4.93
CA ARG A 11 -16.92 -3.91 5.25
C ARG A 11 -17.22 -3.02 4.05
N ALA A 12 -16.84 -3.43 2.84
CA ALA A 12 -17.15 -2.70 1.62
C ALA A 12 -18.67 -2.52 1.44
N ALA A 13 -19.45 -3.59 1.57
CA ALA A 13 -20.90 -3.54 1.46
C ALA A 13 -21.53 -2.60 2.50
N ARG A 14 -21.05 -2.65 3.76
CA ARG A 14 -21.53 -1.74 4.82
C ARG A 14 -21.23 -0.27 4.52
N LEU A 15 -20.08 0.03 3.92
CA LEU A 15 -19.74 1.38 3.51
C LEU A 15 -20.64 1.87 2.37
N VAL A 16 -20.91 1.02 1.37
CA VAL A 16 -21.83 1.35 0.27
C VAL A 16 -23.23 1.65 0.82
N LEU A 17 -23.76 0.79 1.68
CA LEU A 17 -25.07 1.02 2.31
C LEU A 17 -25.11 2.31 3.13
N LYS A 18 -24.06 2.58 3.91
CA LYS A 18 -23.92 3.83 4.65
C LYS A 18 -23.92 5.05 3.73
N ASP A 19 -23.24 4.98 2.60
CA ASP A 19 -23.15 6.09 1.66
C ASP A 19 -24.47 6.32 0.89
N VAL A 20 -25.26 5.26 0.68
CA VAL A 20 -26.65 5.38 0.20
C VAL A 20 -27.52 6.12 1.22
N VAL A 21 -27.50 5.69 2.49
CA VAL A 21 -28.31 6.32 3.56
C VAL A 21 -27.92 7.78 3.80
N ASN A 22 -26.61 8.10 3.70
CA ASN A 22 -26.13 9.47 3.82
C ASN A 22 -26.39 10.34 2.58
N GLY A 23 -26.94 9.78 1.49
CA GLY A 23 -27.21 10.49 0.25
C GLY A 23 -25.98 10.83 -0.59
N LYS A 24 -24.81 10.23 -0.30
CA LYS A 24 -23.63 10.34 -1.17
C LYS A 24 -23.83 9.57 -2.47
N VAL A 25 -24.41 8.38 -2.37
CA VAL A 25 -24.90 7.62 -3.52
C VAL A 25 -26.36 7.97 -3.69
N LYS A 26 -26.68 8.76 -4.71
CA LYS A 26 -28.06 9.11 -5.04
C LYS A 26 -28.66 7.95 -5.83
N TRP A 27 -29.66 7.31 -5.23
CA TRP A 27 -30.49 6.31 -5.90
C TRP A 27 -31.94 6.49 -5.44
N VAL A 28 -32.86 6.54 -6.39
CA VAL A 28 -34.29 6.77 -6.15
C VAL A 28 -35.08 5.93 -7.14
N ALA A 29 -36.05 5.17 -6.63
CA ALA A 29 -37.00 4.44 -7.46
C ALA A 29 -38.04 5.41 -8.03
N ALA A 30 -38.39 5.22 -9.29
CA ALA A 30 -39.43 6.02 -9.94
C ALA A 30 -40.80 5.75 -9.32
N PRO A 31 -41.69 6.75 -9.29
CA PRO A 31 -43.08 6.57 -8.86
C PRO A 31 -43.80 5.50 -9.69
N PRO A 32 -44.86 4.86 -9.15
CA PRO A 32 -45.50 3.67 -9.73
C PRO A 32 -46.26 3.86 -11.05
N ASN A 33 -46.04 4.95 -11.79
CA ASN A 33 -46.72 5.24 -13.06
C ASN A 33 -45.78 5.86 -14.11
N ILE A 34 -44.48 5.87 -13.83
CA ILE A 34 -43.46 6.54 -14.65
C ILE A 34 -42.37 5.51 -14.96
N ASP A 35 -41.89 5.49 -16.20
CA ASP A 35 -40.77 4.63 -16.57
C ASP A 35 -39.48 5.10 -15.86
N GLN A 36 -38.75 4.15 -15.27
CA GLN A 36 -37.54 4.44 -14.49
C GLN A 36 -36.51 5.21 -15.32
N LYS A 37 -36.39 4.89 -16.62
CA LYS A 37 -35.41 5.54 -17.51
C LYS A 37 -35.71 7.01 -17.76
N GLU A 38 -36.98 7.39 -17.84
CA GLU A 38 -37.37 8.78 -18.03
C GLU A 38 -37.16 9.60 -16.76
N PHE A 39 -37.48 9.01 -15.61
CA PHE A 39 -37.24 9.59 -14.30
C PHE A 39 -35.73 9.77 -13.99
N ASP A 40 -34.92 8.77 -14.33
CA ASP A 40 -33.47 8.79 -14.12
C ASP A 40 -32.79 9.89 -14.93
N LYS A 41 -33.22 10.11 -16.18
CA LYS A 41 -32.74 11.24 -16.98
C LYS A 41 -32.95 12.54 -16.20
N LEU A 42 -34.19 12.83 -15.81
CA LEU A 42 -34.52 14.07 -15.07
C LEU A 42 -33.73 14.23 -13.76
N THR A 43 -33.49 13.13 -13.04
CA THR A 43 -32.85 13.14 -11.71
C THR A 43 -31.32 13.23 -11.78
N TYR A 44 -30.71 12.60 -12.78
CA TYR A 44 -29.25 12.45 -12.89
C TYR A 44 -28.61 13.17 -14.07
N ASN A 45 -29.35 13.95 -14.88
CA ASN A 45 -28.80 14.72 -16.01
C ASN A 45 -27.55 15.56 -15.63
N ILE A 46 -27.49 16.11 -14.41
CA ILE A 46 -26.34 16.89 -13.91
C ILE A 46 -25.08 16.02 -13.74
N LEU A 47 -25.25 14.73 -13.43
CA LEU A 47 -24.13 13.79 -13.31
C LEU A 47 -23.55 13.41 -14.66
N ASP A 48 -24.34 13.40 -15.74
CA ASP A 48 -23.80 13.13 -17.09
C ASP A 48 -22.91 14.28 -17.58
N GLU A 49 -23.23 15.53 -17.25
CA GLU A 49 -22.33 16.67 -17.51
C GLU A 49 -21.05 16.59 -16.66
N ALA A 50 -21.17 16.19 -15.38
CA ALA A 50 -20.04 16.01 -14.48
C ALA A 50 -19.17 14.77 -14.80
N ASN A 51 -19.74 13.71 -15.36
CA ASN A 51 -19.03 12.51 -15.84
C ASN A 51 -18.45 12.72 -17.26
N SER A 52 -19.05 13.60 -18.06
CA SER A 52 -18.47 14.08 -19.34
C SER A 52 -17.26 14.99 -19.10
N MET A 53 -17.19 15.65 -17.93
CA MET A 53 -15.91 16.07 -17.36
C MET A 53 -15.10 14.81 -17.04
N LYS A 54 -14.35 14.33 -18.03
CA LYS A 54 -13.30 13.31 -17.86
C LYS A 54 -12.59 13.61 -16.54
N PRO A 55 -12.49 12.67 -15.59
CA PRO A 55 -11.78 12.91 -14.35
C PRO A 55 -10.42 13.43 -14.75
N LYS A 56 -10.11 14.69 -14.44
CA LYS A 56 -8.78 15.25 -14.70
C LYS A 56 -7.83 14.25 -14.04
N PRO A 57 -7.04 13.48 -14.80
CA PRO A 57 -6.11 12.55 -14.18
C PRO A 57 -5.30 13.41 -13.22
N ASN A 58 -5.17 12.95 -11.97
CA ASN A 58 -4.45 13.70 -10.96
C ASN A 58 -2.98 13.74 -11.39
N THR A 59 -2.64 14.73 -12.21
CA THR A 59 -1.37 14.82 -12.95
C THR A 59 -0.21 14.83 -11.97
N GLY A 60 -0.41 15.40 -10.78
CA GLY A 60 0.57 15.41 -9.71
C GLY A 60 0.92 14.00 -9.22
N ILE A 61 -0.07 13.15 -8.94
CA ILE A 61 0.18 11.76 -8.53
C ILE A 61 0.80 10.94 -9.66
N MET A 62 0.32 11.10 -10.89
CA MET A 62 0.86 10.40 -12.05
C MET A 62 2.32 10.76 -12.33
N GLN A 63 2.65 12.06 -12.36
CA GLN A 63 4.03 12.53 -12.51
C GLN A 63 4.93 12.09 -11.35
N GLN A 64 4.41 12.02 -10.13
CA GLN A 64 5.18 11.54 -8.99
C GLN A 64 5.49 10.05 -9.08
N LEU A 65 4.55 9.25 -9.62
CA LEU A 65 4.75 7.82 -9.87
C LEU A 65 5.69 7.58 -11.05
N GLU A 66 5.63 8.41 -12.10
CA GLU A 66 6.58 8.41 -13.24
C GLU A 66 7.99 8.75 -12.77
N LYS A 67 8.18 9.83 -12.00
CA LYS A 67 9.49 10.22 -11.42
C LYS A 67 10.09 9.13 -10.52
N ARG A 68 9.23 8.33 -9.87
CA ARG A 68 9.67 7.20 -9.04
C ARG A 68 9.84 5.90 -9.83
N HIS A 69 9.65 5.92 -11.15
CA HIS A 69 9.71 4.74 -12.02
C HIS A 69 8.74 3.61 -11.60
N LEU A 70 7.66 3.95 -10.90
CA LEU A 70 6.63 3.01 -10.44
C LEU A 70 5.54 2.77 -11.50
N LEU A 71 5.44 3.68 -12.47
CA LEU A 71 4.71 3.45 -13.72
C LEU A 71 5.72 2.92 -14.73
N GLN A 72 5.91 1.60 -14.74
CA GLN A 72 6.59 0.97 -15.87
C GLN A 72 5.58 0.84 -17.00
N ASP A 73 5.92 1.38 -18.17
CA ASP A 73 5.20 1.07 -19.40
C ASP A 73 5.09 -0.45 -19.50
N MET A 74 3.86 -0.97 -19.49
CA MET A 74 3.55 -2.41 -19.45
C MET A 74 3.90 -3.15 -20.76
N LYS A 75 4.89 -2.65 -21.50
CA LYS A 75 5.40 -3.21 -22.76
C LYS A 75 6.87 -3.60 -22.66
N LYS A 76 7.40 -3.85 -21.47
CA LYS A 76 8.67 -4.57 -21.36
C LYS A 76 8.41 -6.02 -21.70
N SER A 77 8.95 -6.48 -22.83
CA SER A 77 8.94 -7.88 -23.21
C SER A 77 9.69 -8.69 -22.13
N ASP A 78 9.19 -9.89 -21.80
CA ASP A 78 9.79 -10.77 -20.79
C ASP A 78 11.30 -10.97 -20.98
N LYS A 79 11.75 -10.94 -22.24
CA LYS A 79 13.18 -11.02 -22.62
C LYS A 79 14.03 -9.91 -22.01
N LEU A 80 13.53 -8.68 -21.93
CA LEU A 80 14.26 -7.56 -21.33
C LEU A 80 14.36 -7.67 -19.80
N LEU A 81 13.36 -8.30 -19.16
CA LEU A 81 13.42 -8.57 -17.72
C LEU A 81 14.45 -9.66 -17.41
N ASP A 82 14.46 -10.74 -18.20
CA ASP A 82 15.44 -11.81 -18.08
C ASP A 82 16.86 -11.27 -18.31
N GLU A 83 17.08 -10.49 -19.35
CA GLU A 83 18.39 -9.88 -19.62
C GLU A 83 18.86 -9.02 -18.44
N GLN A 84 18.01 -8.15 -17.90
CA GLN A 84 18.38 -7.30 -16.77
C GLN A 84 18.66 -8.12 -15.49
N PHE A 85 17.94 -9.20 -15.26
CA PHE A 85 18.10 -10.05 -14.08
C PHE A 85 19.34 -10.94 -14.15
N PHE A 86 19.62 -11.53 -15.31
CA PHE A 86 20.72 -12.47 -15.50
C PHE A 86 22.04 -11.81 -15.93
N LEU A 87 22.02 -10.63 -16.57
CA LEU A 87 23.24 -9.87 -16.90
C LEU A 87 23.64 -8.86 -15.83
N GLY A 88 22.77 -8.56 -14.85
CA GLY A 88 23.10 -7.72 -13.70
C GLY A 88 24.27 -8.32 -12.91
N SER A 89 25.45 -7.71 -13.03
CA SER A 89 26.68 -8.25 -12.48
C SER A 89 26.68 -8.29 -10.94
N SER A 90 27.19 -9.41 -10.42
CA SER A 90 27.50 -9.73 -9.02
C SER A 90 26.33 -10.19 -8.13
N SER A 91 26.10 -11.51 -8.10
CA SER A 91 25.50 -12.17 -6.94
C SER A 91 26.46 -12.03 -5.75
N GLN A 92 26.32 -10.97 -4.96
CA GLN A 92 27.09 -10.81 -3.72
C GLN A 92 26.48 -11.75 -2.67
N VAL A 93 27.03 -12.96 -2.57
CA VAL A 93 26.65 -13.92 -1.51
C VAL A 93 27.28 -13.43 -0.21
N HIS A 94 26.46 -12.90 0.70
CA HIS A 94 26.91 -12.57 2.05
C HIS A 94 26.95 -13.84 2.91
N VAL A 95 28.13 -14.46 3.00
CA VAL A 95 28.37 -15.58 3.91
C VAL A 95 28.35 -15.06 5.34
N ARG A 96 27.36 -15.53 6.11
CA ARG A 96 27.24 -15.24 7.54
C ARG A 96 28.33 -16.02 8.29
N SER A 97 29.46 -15.38 8.56
CA SER A 97 30.49 -15.97 9.43
C SER A 97 29.89 -16.24 10.81
N LEU A 98 29.76 -17.52 11.17
CA LEU A 98 29.39 -17.96 12.51
C LEU A 98 30.57 -17.64 13.43
N ARG A 99 30.51 -16.49 14.11
CA ARG A 99 31.48 -16.15 15.15
C ARG A 99 31.39 -17.18 16.28
N SER A 100 32.54 -17.80 16.53
CA SER A 100 32.88 -18.65 17.66
C SER A 100 32.24 -18.17 18.97
N ILE A 101 31.66 -19.11 19.71
CA ILE A 101 31.12 -18.95 21.06
C ILE A 101 32.30 -18.90 22.04
N PRO A 102 32.47 -17.86 22.88
CA PRO A 102 33.26 -18.00 24.09
C PRO A 102 32.34 -18.45 25.24
N ASN A 103 32.59 -19.67 25.72
CA ASN A 103 31.95 -20.23 26.90
C ASN A 103 32.41 -19.50 28.18
N PHE A 104 31.42 -18.95 28.88
CA PHE A 104 31.13 -19.09 30.31
C PHE A 104 32.27 -19.05 31.35
N ALA A 105 32.25 -18.01 32.20
CA ALA A 105 32.76 -18.04 33.58
C ALA A 105 31.71 -17.39 34.52
N PRO A 106 31.34 -18.01 35.65
CA PRO A 106 30.36 -17.46 36.58
C PRO A 106 31.03 -16.70 37.74
N SER A 107 30.57 -15.49 38.05
CA SER A 107 30.77 -14.90 39.39
C SER A 107 29.58 -14.00 39.78
N GLN A 108 28.86 -14.51 40.77
CA GLN A 108 28.11 -13.88 41.87
C GLN A 108 28.12 -12.35 41.96
N GLY A 109 26.96 -11.73 42.23
CA GLY A 109 26.89 -10.37 42.78
C GLY A 109 25.57 -9.62 42.59
N GLU A 110 24.72 -9.70 43.62
CA GLU A 110 23.76 -8.70 44.12
C GLU A 110 22.62 -8.12 43.26
N GLU A 111 21.42 -8.31 43.81
CA GLU A 111 20.16 -7.68 43.43
C GLU A 111 20.18 -6.16 43.71
N THR A 112 20.07 -5.37 42.65
CA THR A 112 19.39 -4.08 42.70
C THR A 112 18.47 -3.97 41.49
N LEU A 113 17.16 -3.88 41.73
CA LEU A 113 16.15 -3.65 40.70
C LEU A 113 16.31 -2.24 40.13
N LEU A 114 17.23 -2.10 39.19
CA LEU A 114 17.39 -0.91 38.37
C LEU A 114 16.17 -0.77 37.45
N SER A 115 15.46 0.35 37.56
CA SER A 115 14.30 0.68 36.71
C SER A 115 14.62 0.36 35.25
N LYS A 116 13.71 -0.35 34.57
CA LYS A 116 13.87 -0.81 33.19
C LYS A 116 13.81 0.38 32.22
N LYS A 117 14.88 1.18 32.18
CA LYS A 117 15.11 2.20 31.16
C LYS A 117 15.45 1.44 29.88
N HIS A 118 14.58 1.53 28.87
CA HIS A 118 14.79 0.99 27.53
C HIS A 118 15.89 1.79 26.80
N PHE A 119 17.12 1.68 27.29
CA PHE A 119 18.26 2.37 26.72
C PHE A 119 18.77 1.53 25.55
N ASN A 120 18.42 1.95 24.34
CA ASN A 120 18.89 1.40 23.06
C ASN A 120 20.40 1.63 22.83
N LYS A 121 21.24 1.60 23.87
CA LYS A 121 22.68 1.94 23.76
C LYS A 121 23.43 1.04 22.78
N ASN A 122 22.94 -0.19 22.55
CA ASN A 122 23.55 -1.14 21.62
C ASN A 122 22.69 -1.43 20.37
N LYS A 123 21.68 -0.60 20.09
CA LYS A 123 20.83 -0.80 18.90
C LYS A 123 21.59 -0.31 17.68
N ARG A 124 22.28 -1.23 17.01
CA ARG A 124 22.96 -0.97 15.74
C ARG A 124 21.94 -0.48 14.72
N GLU A 125 22.28 0.59 14.03
CA GLU A 125 21.47 1.12 12.95
C GLU A 125 21.29 0.08 11.84
N LYS A 126 20.12 0.07 11.20
CA LYS A 126 19.84 -0.88 10.13
C LYS A 126 20.78 -0.58 8.97
N LEU A 127 21.52 -1.57 8.48
CA LEU A 127 22.48 -1.42 7.38
C LEU A 127 21.87 -0.76 6.13
N ARG A 128 20.58 -0.99 5.86
CA ARG A 128 19.80 -0.32 4.78
C ARG A 128 19.65 1.21 4.92
N ARG A 129 20.08 1.80 6.04
CA ARG A 129 20.14 3.26 6.25
C ARG A 129 21.54 3.82 6.14
N ILE A 130 22.56 2.95 6.23
CA ILE A 130 23.97 3.32 6.25
C ILE A 130 24.54 3.32 4.82
N PHE A 131 24.09 2.41 3.97
CA PHE A 131 24.60 2.27 2.59
C PHE A 131 23.61 2.76 1.52
N VAL A 132 22.89 3.85 1.81
CA VAL A 132 22.09 4.56 0.80
C VAL A 132 22.87 5.80 0.38
N ASP A 133 23.74 5.63 -0.60
CA ASP A 133 24.20 6.66 -1.55
C ASP A 133 23.97 6.10 -2.96
#